data_AF-A0A496PX09-F1
#
_entry.id   AF-A0A496PX09-F1
#
_cell.length_a   1.000
_cell.length_b   1.000
_cell.length_c   1.000
_cell.angle_alpha   90.00
_cell.angle_beta   90.00
_cell.angle_gamma   90.00
#
_symmetry.space_group_name_H-M   'P 1'
#
loop_
_entity.id
_entity.type
_entity.pdbx_description
1 polymer ?
#
loop_
_entity_poly.entity_id
_entity_poly.type
_entity_poly.pdbx_seq_one_letter_code
_entity_poly.pdbx_strand_id
1 'polypeptide(L)'
;MTAFLLLGLFAGATYGEIAFATSKPFTLDLRSEGFRDWLATFYSQEDLQDAEVTGSRVDTDGDGSGNLFEYLAKLDPSDLNSNLRLYFIVDPPMRLRLGPRMEGVEYALEYSVDLASWSTVDDLVPVAGAEELEAALTLVSQPSFFRVVVSRAEAP
;
A
#
# COMPACT_ATOMS: atom_id res chain seq x y z
N MET A 1 12.65 -2.80 -3.98
CA MET A 1 11.87 -3.73 -3.11
C MET A 1 10.43 -3.23 -3.03
N THR A 2 9.42 -4.12 -3.02
CA THR A 2 8.04 -3.73 -3.36
C THR A 2 6.97 -4.48 -2.53
N ALA A 3 5.96 -3.77 -2.02
CA ALA A 3 4.76 -4.34 -1.34
C ALA A 3 3.46 -3.72 -1.88
N PHE A 4 2.29 -4.32 -1.60
CA PHE A 4 1.03 -3.92 -2.23
C PHE A 4 -0.21 -3.94 -1.31
N LEU A 5 -1.13 -3.01 -1.55
CA LEU A 5 -2.49 -2.95 -0.99
C LEU A 5 -3.52 -3.11 -2.13
N LEU A 6 -4.54 -3.97 -1.98
CA LEU A 6 -5.52 -4.26 -3.04
C LEU A 6 -6.94 -3.79 -2.65
N LEU A 7 -7.65 -3.21 -3.61
CA LEU A 7 -9.02 -2.69 -3.50
C LEU A 7 -9.86 -3.14 -4.71
N GLY A 8 -11.01 -3.76 -4.48
CA GLY A 8 -11.93 -4.19 -5.54
C GLY A 8 -12.99 -3.15 -5.88
N LEU A 9 -13.23 -2.90 -7.18
CA LEU A 9 -14.40 -2.15 -7.66
C LEU A 9 -15.31 -3.06 -8.51
N PHE A 10 -16.49 -3.38 -7.97
CA PHE A 10 -17.53 -4.08 -8.72
C PHE A 10 -18.49 -3.06 -9.34
N ALA A 11 -18.73 -3.15 -10.64
CA ALA A 11 -19.73 -2.34 -11.31
C ALA A 11 -21.10 -2.55 -10.64
N GLY A 12 -21.58 -1.52 -9.91
CA GLY A 12 -22.85 -1.53 -9.18
C GLY A 12 -22.76 -1.58 -7.65
N ALA A 13 -21.56 -1.64 -7.05
CA ALA A 13 -21.39 -1.59 -5.60
C ALA A 13 -20.76 -0.27 -5.13
N THR A 14 -21.40 0.39 -4.17
CA THR A 14 -20.96 1.64 -3.51
C THR A 14 -19.89 1.43 -2.44
N TYR A 15 -19.36 0.22 -2.28
CA TYR A 15 -18.32 -0.12 -1.31
C TYR A 15 -17.31 -1.06 -1.95
N GLY A 16 -16.03 -0.67 -1.94
CA GLY A 16 -14.92 -1.53 -2.32
C GLY A 16 -14.38 -2.27 -1.10
N GLU A 17 -14.13 -3.57 -1.24
CA GLU A 17 -13.42 -4.35 -0.22
C GLU A 17 -11.92 -4.13 -0.38
N ILE A 18 -11.25 -3.75 0.71
CA ILE A 18 -9.79 -3.77 0.82
C ILE A 18 -9.41 -5.21 1.15
N ALA A 19 -8.62 -5.86 0.30
CA ALA A 19 -8.12 -7.20 0.53
C ALA A 19 -6.60 -7.21 0.38
N PHE A 20 -5.88 -7.78 1.33
CA PHE A 20 -4.43 -7.94 1.24
C PHE A 20 -4.10 -9.29 0.60
N ALA A 21 -3.48 -9.29 -0.58
CA ALA A 21 -3.08 -10.52 -1.26
C ALA A 21 -1.60 -10.47 -1.68
N THR A 22 -0.75 -11.26 -1.03
CA THR A 22 0.64 -11.46 -1.46
C THR A 22 0.70 -12.64 -2.43
N SER A 23 0.87 -12.43 -3.74
CA SER A 23 0.82 -13.51 -4.74
C SER A 23 2.18 -14.12 -5.13
N LYS A 24 3.29 -13.75 -4.48
CA LYS A 24 4.60 -14.39 -4.71
C LYS A 24 5.30 -14.76 -3.39
N PRO A 25 5.75 -16.02 -3.21
CA PRO A 25 6.71 -16.32 -2.16
C PRO A 25 8.02 -15.64 -2.53
N PHE A 26 8.45 -14.66 -1.73
CA PHE A 26 9.74 -14.02 -1.85
C PHE A 26 10.53 -14.24 -0.57
N THR A 27 11.80 -14.60 -0.71
CA THR A 27 12.73 -14.70 0.42
C THR A 27 13.20 -13.30 0.74
N LEU A 28 12.56 -12.70 1.74
CA LEU A 28 12.96 -11.42 2.29
C LEU A 28 14.26 -11.61 3.07
N ASP A 29 15.31 -10.84 2.75
CA ASP A 29 16.38 -10.64 3.71
C ASP A 29 15.89 -9.69 4.81
N LEU A 30 15.08 -10.25 5.71
CA LEU A 30 14.59 -9.61 6.94
C LEU A 30 15.71 -9.24 7.91
N ARG A 31 16.96 -9.55 7.56
CA ARG A 31 18.16 -9.17 8.29
C ARG A 31 18.83 -7.94 7.70
N SER A 32 18.28 -7.33 6.65
CA SER A 32 18.74 -5.99 6.29
C SER A 32 18.57 -5.11 7.52
N GLU A 33 19.69 -4.57 8.02
CA GLU A 33 19.75 -3.85 9.29
C GLU A 33 18.65 -2.78 9.36
N GLY A 34 18.36 -2.14 8.23
CA GLY A 34 17.32 -1.12 8.11
C GLY A 34 15.89 -1.55 8.48
N PHE A 35 15.43 -2.78 8.26
CA PHE A 35 14.06 -3.18 8.64
C PHE A 35 13.94 -3.42 10.14
N ARG A 36 14.91 -4.13 10.73
CA ARG A 36 14.94 -4.36 12.18
C ARG A 36 15.22 -3.09 12.96
N ASP A 37 16.11 -2.23 12.46
CA ASP A 37 16.41 -0.93 13.07
C ASP A 37 15.18 -0.01 13.03
N TRP A 38 14.42 -0.04 11.93
CA TRP A 38 13.16 0.68 11.84
C TRP A 38 12.12 0.14 12.84
N LEU A 39 11.94 -1.18 12.95
CA LEU A 39 11.06 -1.76 13.99
C LEU A 39 11.48 -1.31 15.40
N ALA A 40 12.78 -1.20 15.66
CA ALA A 40 13.32 -0.77 16.95
C ALA A 40 13.03 0.70 17.30
N THR A 41 12.52 1.51 16.37
CA THR A 41 12.04 2.87 16.68
C THR A 41 10.61 2.91 17.21
N PHE A 42 9.83 1.83 17.05
CA PHE A 42 8.41 1.76 17.45
C PHE A 42 8.18 0.75 18.59
N TYR A 43 8.93 -0.35 18.60
CA TYR A 43 8.70 -1.46 19.50
C TYR A 43 9.77 -1.59 20.59
N SER A 44 9.39 -2.15 21.74
CA SER A 44 10.32 -2.40 22.83
C SER A 44 11.30 -3.55 22.49
N GLN A 45 12.39 -3.67 23.25
CA GLN A 45 13.33 -4.78 23.08
C GLN A 45 12.70 -6.17 23.31
N GLU A 46 11.63 -6.24 24.12
CA GLU A 46 10.87 -7.47 24.34
C GLU A 46 10.04 -7.81 23.10
N ASP A 47 9.29 -6.82 22.58
CA ASP A 47 8.49 -6.96 21.37
C ASP A 47 9.33 -7.35 20.14
N LEU A 48 10.56 -6.83 20.04
CA LEU A 48 11.51 -7.19 18.97
C LEU A 48 11.92 -8.67 18.95
N GLN A 49 11.65 -9.42 20.03
CA GLN A 49 11.84 -10.87 20.10
C GLN A 49 10.57 -11.65 19.78
N ASP A 50 9.41 -10.98 19.73
CA ASP A 50 8.14 -11.59 19.41
C ASP A 50 7.85 -11.50 17.91
N ALA A 51 7.84 -12.66 17.24
CA ALA A 51 7.54 -12.76 15.82
C ALA A 51 6.05 -12.51 15.51
N GLU A 52 5.16 -12.64 16.49
CA GLU A 52 3.74 -12.29 16.38
C GLU A 52 3.50 -10.78 16.47
N VAL A 53 4.52 -10.00 16.84
CA VAL A 53 4.53 -8.53 16.79
C VAL A 53 5.35 -8.03 15.60
N THR A 54 6.56 -8.56 15.40
CA THR A 54 7.52 -7.97 14.47
C THR A 54 7.68 -8.71 13.14
N GLY A 55 6.88 -9.75 12.91
CA GLY A 55 6.88 -10.45 11.63
C GLY A 55 6.51 -9.51 10.49
N SER A 56 7.19 -9.62 9.35
CA SER A 56 6.92 -8.80 8.14
C SER A 56 5.46 -8.70 7.69
N ARG A 57 4.66 -9.70 8.00
CA ARG A 57 3.24 -9.81 7.62
C ARG A 57 2.29 -9.61 8.78
N VAL A 58 2.83 -9.36 9.97
CA VAL A 58 2.04 -9.04 11.14
C VAL A 58 1.56 -7.61 10.98
N ASP A 59 0.27 -7.44 11.23
CA ASP A 59 -0.46 -6.18 11.35
C ASP A 59 -0.74 -6.01 12.85
N THR A 60 0.13 -5.26 13.53
CA THR A 60 0.10 -5.15 15.01
C THR A 60 -0.95 -4.14 15.47
N ASP A 61 -1.17 -3.07 14.72
CA ASP A 61 -2.10 -2.00 15.06
C ASP A 61 -3.52 -2.22 14.52
N GLY A 62 -3.70 -3.21 13.63
CA GLY A 62 -4.98 -3.66 13.12
C GLY A 62 -5.52 -2.81 12.00
N ASP A 63 -4.67 -2.05 11.29
CA ASP A 63 -5.07 -1.22 10.15
C ASP A 63 -5.20 -2.03 8.83
N GLY A 64 -4.79 -3.30 8.86
CA GLY A 64 -4.77 -4.25 7.76
C GLY A 64 -3.40 -4.43 7.11
N SER A 65 -2.47 -3.51 7.34
CA SER A 65 -1.15 -3.45 6.72
C SER A 65 -0.13 -4.24 7.54
N GLY A 66 0.68 -5.05 6.86
CA GLY A 66 1.78 -5.72 7.54
C GLY A 66 3.00 -4.81 7.69
N ASN A 67 3.78 -5.02 8.76
CA ASN A 67 5.03 -4.31 9.07
C ASN A 67 5.93 -4.01 7.86
N LEU A 68 6.05 -4.94 6.90
CA LEU A 68 6.89 -4.73 5.72
C LEU A 68 6.35 -3.66 4.77
N PHE A 69 5.04 -3.66 4.57
CA PHE A 69 4.40 -2.63 3.75
C PHE A 69 4.63 -1.28 4.39
N GLU A 70 4.42 -1.17 5.69
CA GLU A 70 4.59 0.05 6.47
C GLU A 70 6.04 0.54 6.45
N TYR A 71 7.01 -0.36 6.57
CA TYR A 71 8.42 -0.03 6.40
C TYR A 71 8.72 0.62 5.03
N LEU A 72 8.19 0.03 3.95
CA LEU A 72 8.40 0.55 2.60
C LEU A 72 7.64 1.87 2.38
N ALA A 73 6.45 1.98 2.96
CA ALA A 73 5.58 3.15 2.89
C ALA A 73 5.95 4.26 3.88
N LYS A 74 6.92 4.03 4.77
CA LYS A 74 7.32 4.93 5.88
C LYS A 74 6.16 5.27 6.83
N LEU A 75 5.34 4.28 7.13
CA LEU A 75 4.25 4.36 8.09
C LEU A 75 4.72 3.95 9.50
N ASP A 76 3.88 4.18 10.49
CA ASP A 76 4.13 3.79 11.89
C ASP A 76 3.35 2.51 12.18
N PRO A 77 4.02 1.38 12.41
CA PRO A 77 3.38 0.07 12.56
C PRO A 77 2.66 -0.13 13.90
N SER A 78 2.66 0.89 14.75
CA SER A 78 2.02 0.89 16.07
C SER A 78 0.83 1.85 16.17
N ASP A 79 0.54 2.63 15.11
CA ASP A 79 -0.55 3.59 15.08
C ASP A 79 -1.51 3.30 13.93
N LEU A 80 -2.69 2.78 14.27
CA LEU A 80 -3.76 2.44 13.33
C LEU A 80 -4.20 3.58 12.40
N ASN A 81 -3.83 4.83 12.71
CA ASN A 81 -4.13 6.00 11.87
C ASN A 81 -3.02 6.34 10.87
N SER A 82 -1.82 5.79 11.05
CA SER A 82 -0.66 5.91 10.18
C SER A 82 -0.78 4.96 8.99
N ASN A 83 -1.86 5.11 8.22
CA ASN A 83 -2.24 4.17 7.18
C ASN A 83 -2.28 4.80 5.79
N LEU A 84 -2.00 3.99 4.77
CA LEU A 84 -2.22 4.39 3.38
C LEU A 84 -3.67 4.15 3.00
N ARG A 85 -4.40 5.23 2.74
CA ARG A 85 -5.81 5.20 2.35
C ARG A 85 -5.94 5.24 0.86
N LEU A 86 -6.82 4.40 0.33
CA LEU A 86 -7.26 4.42 -1.07
C LEU A 86 -8.76 4.65 -1.09
N TYR A 87 -9.22 5.61 -1.90
CA TYR A 87 -10.65 5.86 -2.02
C TYR A 87 -11.01 6.33 -3.43
N PHE A 88 -12.24 6.01 -3.83
CA PHE A 88 -12.78 6.39 -5.12
C PHE A 88 -13.60 7.68 -5.01
N ILE A 89 -13.44 8.54 -6.01
CA ILE A 89 -14.34 9.65 -6.27
C ILE A 89 -15.19 9.26 -7.48
N VAL A 90 -16.48 9.03 -7.24
CA VAL A 90 -17.41 8.42 -8.22
C VAL A 90 -18.16 9.47 -9.05
N ASP A 91 -17.65 10.71 -9.10
CA ASP A 91 -18.16 11.76 -9.99
C ASP A 91 -17.45 11.67 -11.34
N PRO A 92 -18.15 11.69 -12.49
CA PRO A 92 -17.49 11.64 -13.80
C PRO A 92 -16.54 12.83 -14.04
N PRO A 93 -15.29 12.60 -14.48
CA PRO A 93 -14.65 11.29 -14.64
C PRO A 93 -14.27 10.68 -13.29
N MET A 94 -14.53 9.38 -13.13
CA MET A 94 -14.19 8.65 -11.91
C MET A 94 -12.69 8.74 -11.62
N ARG A 95 -12.33 8.87 -10.35
CA ARG A 95 -10.93 9.00 -9.91
C ARG A 95 -10.64 8.07 -8.75
N LEU A 96 -9.38 7.64 -8.63
CA LEU A 96 -8.83 7.01 -7.43
C LEU A 96 -7.86 7.98 -6.79
N ARG A 97 -7.98 8.16 -5.48
CA ARG A 97 -7.00 8.87 -4.66
C ARG A 97 -6.31 7.92 -3.71
N LEU A 98 -5.03 8.19 -3.45
CA LEU A 98 -4.29 7.53 -2.41
C LEU A 98 -3.42 8.52 -1.61
N GLY A 99 -3.29 8.27 -0.31
CA GLY A 99 -2.46 9.09 0.57
C GLY A 99 -2.40 8.53 1.99
N PRO A 100 -1.48 9.02 2.84
CA PRO A 100 -0.55 10.12 2.55
C PRO A 100 0.61 9.71 1.64
N ARG A 101 1.11 10.65 0.85
CA ARG A 101 2.31 10.50 0.03
C ARG A 101 3.53 10.86 0.88
N MET A 102 4.40 9.88 1.10
CA MET A 102 5.62 10.05 1.89
C MET A 102 6.83 10.38 1.02
N GLU A 103 7.70 11.27 1.51
CA GLU A 103 8.94 11.62 0.83
C GLU A 103 9.87 10.40 0.68
N GLY A 104 10.46 10.22 -0.50
CA GLY A 104 11.34 9.08 -0.81
C GLY A 104 10.61 7.74 -0.96
N VAL A 105 9.27 7.75 -1.01
CA VAL A 105 8.46 6.59 -1.38
C VAL A 105 7.92 6.80 -2.79
N GLU A 106 8.08 5.76 -3.60
CA GLU A 106 7.52 5.66 -4.94
C GLU A 106 6.23 4.84 -4.88
N TYR A 107 5.23 5.32 -5.60
CA TYR A 107 3.90 4.71 -5.69
C TYR A 107 3.62 4.41 -7.15
N ALA A 108 3.22 3.17 -7.45
CA ALA A 108 2.58 2.85 -8.72
C ALA A 108 1.17 2.34 -8.45
N LEU A 109 0.20 2.80 -9.24
CA LEU A 109 -1.14 2.24 -9.23
C LEU A 109 -1.21 1.19 -10.33
N GLU A 110 -1.71 0.01 -10.01
CA GLU A 110 -1.93 -1.06 -10.97
C GLU A 110 -3.39 -1.50 -10.95
N TYR A 111 -3.88 -2.01 -12.07
CA TYR A 111 -5.21 -2.58 -12.20
C TYR A 111 -5.17 -3.98 -12.81
N SER A 112 -6.21 -4.75 -12.54
CA SER A 112 -6.42 -6.09 -13.06
C SER A 112 -7.90 -6.36 -13.28
N VAL A 113 -8.25 -7.15 -14.29
CA VAL A 113 -9.62 -7.63 -14.53
C VAL A 113 -9.83 -9.09 -14.11
N ASP A 114 -8.75 -9.79 -13.76
CA ASP A 114 -8.73 -11.24 -13.49
C ASP A 114 -7.98 -11.62 -12.19
N LEU A 115 -7.45 -10.63 -11.46
CA LEU A 115 -6.54 -10.77 -10.29
C LEU A 115 -5.21 -11.49 -10.58
N ALA A 116 -4.97 -11.93 -11.81
CA ALA A 116 -3.78 -12.67 -12.22
C ALA A 116 -2.79 -11.78 -12.98
N SER A 117 -3.31 -10.96 -13.89
CA SER A 117 -2.55 -10.08 -14.78
C SER A 117 -2.74 -8.64 -14.34
N TRP A 118 -1.64 -7.93 -14.10
CA TRP A 118 -1.63 -6.57 -13.58
C TRP A 118 -1.00 -5.62 -14.60
N SER A 119 -1.63 -4.46 -14.80
CA SER A 119 -1.15 -3.38 -15.69
C SER A 119 -1.04 -2.08 -14.91
N THR A 120 -0.01 -1.28 -15.20
CA THR A 120 0.20 0.01 -14.54
C THR A 120 -0.79 1.06 -15.06
N VAL A 121 -1.23 1.94 -14.16
CA VAL A 121 -1.96 3.18 -14.47
C VAL A 121 -0.93 4.31 -14.54
N ASP A 122 -0.72 4.86 -15.73
CA ASP A 122 0.34 5.84 -15.98
C ASP A 122 0.02 7.27 -15.47
N ASP A 123 -1.25 7.55 -15.19
CA ASP A 123 -1.75 8.89 -14.83
C ASP A 123 -1.80 9.15 -13.32
N LEU A 124 -0.96 8.49 -12.51
CA LEU A 124 -0.88 8.75 -11.07
C LEU A 124 -0.08 10.02 -10.79
N VAL A 125 -0.77 11.11 -10.45
CA VAL A 125 -0.17 12.44 -10.30
C VAL A 125 -0.42 13.05 -8.92
N PRO A 126 0.47 13.93 -8.40
CA PRO A 126 0.23 14.64 -7.15
C PRO A 126 -0.99 15.56 -7.20
N VAL A 127 -1.78 15.56 -6.13
CA VAL A 127 -2.88 16.51 -5.92
C VAL A 127 -2.30 17.83 -5.40
N ALA A 128 -2.58 18.93 -6.09
CA ALA A 128 -2.06 20.24 -5.72
C ALA A 128 -2.51 20.65 -4.30
N GLY A 129 -1.53 20.93 -3.43
CA GLY A 129 -1.79 21.38 -2.05
C GLY A 129 -2.23 20.28 -1.08
N ALA A 130 -2.12 19.00 -1.46
CA ALA A 130 -2.45 17.86 -0.60
C ALA A 130 -1.31 16.82 -0.60
N GLU A 131 -1.28 15.98 0.44
CA GLU A 131 -0.37 14.83 0.53
C GLU A 131 -0.96 13.60 -0.15
N GLU A 132 -1.62 13.78 -1.29
CA GLU A 132 -2.32 12.72 -2.00
C GLU A 132 -1.84 12.62 -3.44
N LEU A 133 -1.95 11.42 -4.01
CA LEU A 133 -1.86 11.17 -5.44
C LEU A 133 -3.26 10.85 -5.97
N GLU A 134 -3.53 11.22 -7.22
CA GLU A 134 -4.80 10.98 -7.90
C GLU A 134 -4.54 10.39 -9.29
N ALA A 135 -5.35 9.41 -9.67
CA ALA A 135 -5.38 8.88 -11.04
C ALA A 135 -6.81 8.95 -11.59
N ALA A 136 -6.94 9.42 -12.83
CA ALA A 136 -8.21 9.35 -13.55
C ALA A 136 -8.46 7.92 -14.01
N LEU A 137 -9.65 7.39 -13.74
CA LEU A 137 -10.04 6.03 -14.13
C LEU A 137 -10.86 6.08 -15.43
N THR A 138 -10.26 6.61 -16.49
CA THR A 138 -10.90 6.76 -17.81
C THR A 138 -11.17 5.43 -18.52
N LEU A 139 -10.60 4.31 -18.03
CA LEU A 139 -10.54 3.03 -18.74
C LEU A 139 -11.44 1.91 -18.19
N VAL A 140 -12.12 2.09 -17.05
CA VAL A 140 -12.90 1.01 -16.43
C VAL A 140 -14.28 0.84 -17.05
N SER A 141 -14.31 0.35 -18.28
CA SER A 141 -15.51 -0.21 -18.93
C SER A 141 -15.86 -1.62 -18.45
N GLN A 142 -14.98 -2.23 -17.64
CA GLN A 142 -15.13 -3.56 -17.06
C GLN A 142 -14.87 -3.51 -15.54
N PRO A 143 -15.47 -4.42 -14.76
CA PRO A 143 -15.09 -4.61 -13.36
C PRO A 143 -13.58 -4.77 -13.23
N SER A 144 -12.97 -3.99 -12.35
CA SER A 144 -11.52 -3.94 -12.21
C SER A 144 -11.14 -3.91 -10.74
N PHE A 145 -10.05 -4.61 -10.44
CA PHE A 145 -9.36 -4.59 -9.17
C PHE A 145 -8.18 -3.63 -9.28
N PHE A 146 -7.91 -2.88 -8.23
CA PHE A 146 -6.80 -1.95 -8.17
C PHE A 146 -5.85 -2.35 -7.04
N ARG A 147 -4.56 -2.17 -7.24
CA ARG A 147 -3.60 -2.25 -6.14
C ARG A 147 -2.60 -1.12 -6.22
N VAL A 148 -2.14 -0.68 -5.06
CA VAL A 148 -1.02 0.25 -4.97
C VAL A 148 0.24 -0.55 -4.69
N VAL A 149 1.28 -0.22 -5.45
CA VAL A 149 2.64 -0.72 -5.35
C VAL A 149 3.46 0.32 -4.62
N VAL A 150 4.10 -0.04 -3.50
CA VAL A 150 5.02 0.87 -2.79
C VAL A 150 6.46 0.36 -2.91
N SER A 151 7.38 1.25 -3.28
CA SER A 151 8.82 1.02 -3.25
C SER A 151 9.55 2.21 -2.65
N ARG A 152 10.73 2.00 -2.07
CA ARG A 152 11.61 3.11 -1.70
C ARG A 152 12.37 3.57 -2.95
N ALA A 153 12.44 4.89 -3.16
CA ALA A 153 13.37 5.46 -4.10
C ALA A 153 14.79 5.07 -3.66
N GLU A 154 15.57 4.42 -4.52
CA GLU A 154 16.98 4.20 -4.22
C GLU A 154 17.66 5.56 -4.09
N ALA A 155 18.45 5.75 -3.03
CA ALA A 155 19.32 6.92 -2.96
C ALA A 155 20.30 6.86 -4.16
N PRO A 156 20.52 7.97 -4.89
CA PRO A 156 21.42 8.00 -6.03
C PRO A 156 22.87 7.67 -5.66
#